data_AF-A0A7X8MTQ0-F1
#
_entry.id   AF-A0A7X8MTQ0-F1
#
_cell.length_a   1.000
_cell.length_b   1.000
_cell.length_c   1.000
_cell.angle_alpha   90.00
_cell.angle_beta   90.00
_cell.angle_gamma   90.00
#
_symmetry.space_group_name_H-M   'P 1'
#
loop_
_entity.id
_entity.type
_entity.pdbx_description
1 polymer ?
#
loop_
_entity_poly.entity_id
_entity_poly.type
_entity_poly.pdbx_seq_one_letter_code
_entity_poly.pdbx_strand_id
1 'polypeptide(L)'
;MGILSGLSSPADLKNLGLEQLEELAEEIRQLLVEKVSATGGHLGPNLGVVELTIALHKIFNSPNDPIIFDTSHQSYVHKILTGRAGEFDT
;
A
#
# COMPACT_ATOMS: atom_id res chain seq x y z
N MET A 1 -15.89 -2.92 -8.33
CA MET A 1 -14.79 -3.67 -7.68
C MET A 1 -13.55 -2.83 -7.92
N GLY A 2 -12.96 -2.25 -6.88
CA GLY A 2 -11.83 -1.32 -7.01
C GLY A 2 -10.52 -2.02 -7.33
N ILE A 3 -9.51 -1.26 -7.77
CA ILE A 3 -8.20 -1.80 -8.16
C ILE A 3 -7.57 -2.57 -7.00
N LEU A 4 -7.57 -2.00 -5.80
CA LEU A 4 -6.98 -2.55 -4.59
C LEU A 4 -7.54 -3.94 -4.25
N SER A 5 -8.85 -4.15 -4.47
CA SER A 5 -9.50 -5.43 -4.19
C SER A 5 -9.05 -6.57 -5.13
N GLY A 6 -8.45 -6.22 -6.28
CA GLY A 6 -7.89 -7.17 -7.23
C GLY A 6 -6.40 -7.46 -7.03
N LEU A 7 -5.73 -6.76 -6.11
CA LEU A 7 -4.29 -6.95 -5.86
C LEU A 7 -4.05 -8.02 -4.79
N SER A 8 -3.11 -8.91 -5.07
CA SER A 8 -2.68 -9.99 -4.17
C SER A 8 -1.18 -9.94 -3.86
N SER A 9 -0.39 -9.30 -4.73
CA SER A 9 1.06 -9.21 -4.59
C SER A 9 1.64 -7.95 -5.25
N PRO A 10 2.89 -7.56 -4.94
CA PRO A 10 3.57 -6.45 -5.62
C PRO A 10 3.67 -6.64 -7.14
N ALA A 11 3.70 -7.89 -7.62
CA ALA A 11 3.79 -8.19 -9.04
C ALA A 11 2.58 -7.66 -9.83
N ASP A 12 1.42 -7.57 -9.20
CA ASP A 12 0.18 -7.08 -9.83
C ASP A 12 0.29 -5.59 -10.22
N LEU A 13 1.09 -4.81 -9.47
CA LEU A 13 1.31 -3.38 -9.74
C LEU A 13 2.01 -3.14 -11.07
N LYS A 14 2.79 -4.10 -11.58
CA LYS A 14 3.56 -3.94 -12.82
C LYS A 14 2.67 -3.75 -14.03
N ASN A 15 1.47 -4.34 -14.01
CA ASN A 15 0.52 -4.30 -15.10
C ASN A 15 -0.35 -3.04 -15.12
N LEU A 16 -0.31 -2.21 -14.07
CA LEU A 16 -1.14 -1.00 -13.98
C LEU A 16 -0.53 0.16 -14.77
N GLY A 17 -1.36 0.89 -15.52
CA GLY A 17 -1.00 2.19 -16.10
C GLY A 17 -0.93 3.31 -15.04
N LEU A 18 -0.44 4.50 -15.42
CA LEU A 18 -0.30 5.63 -14.49
C LEU A 18 -1.63 6.05 -13.86
N GLU A 19 -2.69 6.20 -14.65
CA GLU A 19 -4.03 6.55 -14.15
C GLU A 19 -4.56 5.53 -13.12
N GLN A 20 -4.32 4.24 -13.37
CA GLN A 20 -4.68 3.16 -12.44
C GLN A 20 -3.86 3.21 -11.14
N LEU A 21 -2.62 3.67 -11.19
CA LEU A 21 -1.80 3.85 -9.99
C LEU A 21 -2.27 5.05 -9.16
N GLU A 22 -2.75 6.12 -9.81
CA GLU A 22 -3.37 7.26 -9.14
C GLU A 22 -4.68 6.87 -8.45
N GLU A 23 -5.53 6.09 -9.14
CA GLU A 23 -6.76 5.54 -8.55
C GLU A 23 -6.44 4.59 -7.38
N LEU A 24 -5.46 3.70 -7.54
CA LEU A 24 -5.00 2.83 -6.46
C LEU A 24 -4.52 3.62 -5.24
N ALA A 25 -3.77 4.71 -5.46
CA ALA A 25 -3.29 5.56 -4.36
C ALA A 25 -4.47 6.16 -3.59
N GLU A 26 -5.52 6.59 -4.28
CA GLU A 26 -6.73 7.11 -3.63
C GLU A 26 -7.47 6.02 -2.84
N GLU A 27 -7.66 4.83 -3.41
CA GLU A 27 -8.27 3.70 -2.69
C GLU A 27 -7.50 3.32 -1.43
N ILE A 28 -6.16 3.35 -1.47
CA ILE A 28 -5.31 3.09 -0.30
C ILE A 28 -5.47 4.20 0.74
N ARG A 29 -5.50 5.48 0.35
CA ARG A 29 -5.73 6.58 1.30
C ARG A 29 -7.08 6.45 1.97
N GLN A 30 -8.12 6.13 1.21
CA GLN A 30 -9.46 5.92 1.76
C GLN A 30 -9.46 4.77 2.78
N LEU A 31 -8.87 3.62 2.44
CA LEU A 31 -8.73 2.50 3.38
C LEU A 31 -7.97 2.90 4.66
N LEU A 32 -6.84 3.60 4.52
CA LEU A 32 -6.07 4.06 5.68
C LEU A 32 -6.89 4.98 6.59
N VAL A 33 -7.60 5.95 6.02
CA VAL A 33 -8.44 6.88 6.79
C VAL A 33 -9.58 6.13 7.48
N GLU A 34 -10.29 5.26 6.76
CA GLU A 34 -11.42 4.52 7.32
C GLU A 34 -11.00 3.58 8.46
N LYS A 35 -9.91 2.84 8.29
CA LYS A 35 -9.49 1.83 9.26
C LYS A 35 -8.70 2.41 10.42
N VAL A 36 -7.65 3.20 10.13
CA VAL A 36 -6.73 3.68 11.17
C VAL A 36 -7.36 4.78 12.03
N SER A 37 -8.30 5.56 11.50
CA SER A 37 -9.01 6.56 12.32
C SER A 37 -9.96 5.92 13.34
N ALA A 38 -10.49 4.73 13.03
CA ALA A 38 -11.38 3.99 13.93
C ALA A 38 -10.61 3.26 15.04
N THR A 39 -9.44 2.71 14.72
CA THR A 39 -8.64 1.88 15.65
C THR A 39 -7.51 2.62 16.36
N GLY A 40 -7.13 3.81 15.85
CA GLY A 40 -5.88 4.47 16.21
C GLY A 40 -4.67 3.87 15.48
N GLY A 41 -3.52 4.58 15.54
CA GLY A 41 -2.27 4.16 14.92
C GLY A 41 -1.56 5.27 14.14
N HIS A 42 -0.58 4.89 13.32
CA HIS A 42 0.30 5.83 12.60
C HIS A 42 -0.29 6.33 11.28
N LEU A 43 -1.44 7.02 11.31
CA LEU A 43 -2.11 7.47 10.08
C LEU A 43 -1.25 8.45 9.25
N GLY A 44 -0.79 9.55 9.86
CA GLY A 44 -0.06 10.62 9.15
C GLY A 44 1.16 10.13 8.36
N PRO A 45 2.10 9.37 8.98
CA PRO A 45 3.25 8.83 8.26
C PRO A 45 2.89 7.93 7.08
N ASN A 46 1.82 7.13 7.18
CA ASN A 46 1.40 6.25 6.08
C ASN A 46 0.75 7.02 4.92
N LEU A 47 -0.01 8.07 5.21
CA LEU A 47 -0.53 8.97 4.17
C LEU A 47 0.60 9.65 3.39
N GLY A 48 1.71 9.98 4.06
CA GLY A 48 2.85 10.64 3.43
C GLY A 48 3.71 9.77 2.51
N VAL A 49 3.48 8.46 2.45
CA VAL A 49 4.34 7.52 1.69
C VAL A 49 3.56 6.59 0.74
N VAL A 50 2.29 6.87 0.44
CA VAL A 50 1.45 6.03 -0.42
C VAL A 50 2.10 5.86 -1.80
N GLU A 51 2.36 6.96 -2.49
CA GLU A 51 2.90 6.94 -3.87
C GLU A 51 4.32 6.39 -3.89
N LEU A 52 5.13 6.78 -2.90
CA LEU A 52 6.49 6.27 -2.75
C LEU A 52 6.47 4.73 -2.64
N THR A 53 5.60 4.18 -1.80
CA THR A 53 5.54 2.73 -1.58
C THR A 53 5.00 1.98 -2.80
N ILE A 54 4.01 2.54 -3.49
CA ILE A 54 3.53 2.01 -4.78
C ILE A 54 4.66 2.00 -5.81
N ALA A 55 5.38 3.11 -5.95
CA ALA A 55 6.48 3.24 -6.90
C ALA A 55 7.62 2.25 -6.60
N LEU A 56 7.99 2.10 -5.33
CA LEU A 56 9.00 1.12 -4.92
C LEU A 56 8.59 -0.29 -5.32
N HIS A 57 7.36 -0.72 -5.03
CA HIS A 57 6.88 -2.06 -5.37
C HIS A 57 6.60 -2.27 -6.86
N LYS A 58 6.34 -1.21 -7.63
CA LYS A 58 6.19 -1.31 -9.09
C LYS A 58 7.54 -1.45 -9.80
N ILE A 59 8.57 -0.75 -9.31
CA ILE A 59 9.91 -0.72 -9.93
C ILE A 59 10.79 -1.87 -9.45
N PHE A 60 10.83 -2.15 -8.15
CA PHE A 60 11.65 -3.19 -7.55
C PHE A 60 10.90 -4.53 -7.47
N ASN A 61 11.65 -5.63 -7.50
CA ASN A 61 11.13 -6.99 -7.47
C ASN A 61 11.09 -7.53 -6.03
N SER A 62 10.32 -6.92 -5.14
CA SER A 62 10.12 -7.48 -3.78
C SER A 62 9.40 -8.84 -3.87
N PRO A 63 9.85 -9.89 -3.13
CA PRO A 63 10.84 -9.88 -2.05
C PRO A 63 12.29 -10.17 -2.47
N ASN A 64 12.58 -10.40 -3.76
CA ASN A 64 13.96 -10.62 -4.23
C ASN A 64 14.83 -9.37 -4.00
N ASP A 65 14.26 -8.20 -4.26
CA ASP A 65 14.83 -6.91 -3.89
C ASP A 65 14.35 -6.53 -2.48
N PRO A 66 15.25 -6.40 -1.49
CA PRO A 66 14.86 -6.03 -0.14
C PRO A 66 14.43 -4.56 -0.08
N ILE A 67 13.23 -4.31 0.45
CA ILE A 67 12.74 -2.97 0.78
C ILE A 67 12.69 -2.85 2.30
N ILE A 68 13.51 -1.95 2.85
CA ILE A 68 13.68 -1.79 4.30
C ILE A 68 13.06 -0.45 4.72
N PHE A 69 12.12 -0.51 5.66
CA PHE A 69 11.52 0.68 6.28
C PHE A 69 12.16 0.91 7.65
N ASP A 70 12.80 2.06 7.86
CA ASP A 70 13.32 2.45 9.17
C ASP A 70 12.16 2.69 10.15
N THR A 71 12.26 2.15 11.38
CA THR A 71 11.22 2.05 12.44
C THR A 71 9.87 1.38 12.08
N SER A 72 9.51 1.28 10.80
CA SER A 72 8.33 0.61 10.23
C SER A 72 6.95 1.25 10.44
N HIS A 73 6.82 2.37 11.17
CA HIS A 73 5.52 2.97 11.44
C HIS A 73 4.79 3.49 10.19
N GLN A 74 5.53 3.73 9.10
CA GLN A 74 5.09 4.13 7.77
C GLN A 74 4.96 2.95 6.77
N SER A 75 4.85 1.71 7.26
CA SER A 75 4.83 0.50 6.43
C SER A 75 3.44 -0.07 6.13
N TYR A 76 2.35 0.57 6.51
CA TYR A 76 0.99 0.03 6.29
C TYR A 76 0.68 -0.15 4.81
N VAL A 77 1.05 0.81 3.97
CA VAL A 77 0.92 0.71 2.51
C VAL A 77 1.72 -0.50 1.98
N HIS A 78 2.92 -0.72 2.51
CA HIS A 78 3.71 -1.90 2.16
C HIS A 78 3.00 -3.19 2.57
N LYS A 79 2.40 -3.27 3.76
CA LYS A 79 1.63 -4.44 4.22
C LYS A 79 0.44 -4.72 3.30
N ILE A 80 -0.33 -3.69 2.98
CA ILE A 80 -1.48 -3.76 2.06
C ILE A 80 -1.06 -4.36 0.71
N LEU A 81 0.00 -3.82 0.09
CA LEU A 81 0.48 -4.23 -1.24
C LEU A 81 1.18 -5.61 -1.26
N THR A 82 1.46 -6.19 -0.09
CA THR A 82 2.14 -7.49 0.05
C THR A 82 1.20 -8.57 0.58
N GLY A 83 -0.07 -8.51 0.19
CA GLY A 83 -1.07 -9.54 0.45
C GLY A 83 -1.77 -9.46 1.81
N ARG A 84 -1.49 -8.43 2.61
CA ARG A 84 -2.08 -8.26 3.96
C ARG A 84 -3.20 -7.22 4.01
N ALA A 85 -3.77 -6.85 2.86
CA ALA A 85 -4.90 -5.92 2.80
C ALA A 85 -6.13 -6.43 3.58
N GLY A 86 -6.41 -7.74 3.53
CA GLY A 86 -7.52 -8.36 4.26
C GLY A 86 -7.28 -8.56 5.76
N GLU A 87 -6.03 -8.44 6.21
CA GLU A 87 -5.63 -8.56 7.62
C GLU A 87 -5.55 -7.17 8.29
N PHE A 88 -5.92 -6.11 7.58
CA PHE A 88 -5.73 -4.75 8.06
C PHE A 88 -6.65 -4.37 9.23
N ASP A 89 -7.71 -5.15 9.46
CA ASP A 89 -8.70 -4.96 10.51
C ASP A 89 -8.41 -5.74 11.81
N THR A 90 -7.40 -6.61 11.81
CA THR A 90 -7.07 -7.54 12.91
C THR A 90 -5.76 -7.19 13.60
#